data_AF-A0AAD9MZ28-F1
#
_entry.id   AF-A0AAD9MZ28-F1
#
_cell.length_a   1.000
_cell.length_b   1.000
_cell.length_c   1.000
_cell.angle_alpha   90.00
_cell.angle_beta   90.00
_cell.angle_gamma   90.00
#
_symmetry.space_group_name_H-M   'P 1'
#
loop_
_entity.id
_entity.type
_entity.pdbx_description
1 polymer ?
#
loop_
_entity_poly.entity_id
_entity_poly.type
_entity_poly.pdbx_seq_one_letter_code
_entity_poly.pdbx_strand_id
1 'polypeptide(L)'
;MAPLVRTPHRSQYMDFSKPFYVEIHSAIARYPDQSKNNWRIYLDPFGWDVWTCVLASVPAAAIILWAFHRLSAEYEDVEKRKQMGQLDESMWYSFGTLLTQGSDILPSAQSGRFVVGFWLMYCLVVVASYSGNLVAFFTVSNPALPFTNLKEVLASDYKI
;
A
#
# COMPACT_ATOMS: atom_id res chain seq x y z
N MET A 1 50.56 -15.89 -15.04
CA MET A 1 49.80 -17.09 -14.66
C MET A 1 48.50 -17.07 -15.42
N ALA A 2 48.18 -18.13 -16.17
CA ALA A 2 46.91 -18.24 -16.89
C ALA A 2 45.86 -18.93 -16.01
N PRO A 3 44.59 -18.51 -16.02
CA PRO A 3 43.53 -19.22 -15.33
C PRO A 3 43.26 -20.55 -16.04
N LEU A 4 43.67 -21.65 -15.42
CA LEU A 4 43.49 -23.02 -15.94
C LEU A 4 42.68 -23.86 -14.96
N VAL A 5 41.52 -24.33 -15.42
CA VAL A 5 40.65 -25.20 -14.64
C VAL A 5 41.11 -26.65 -14.75
N ARG A 6 41.22 -27.32 -13.60
CA ARG A 6 41.51 -28.77 -13.54
C ARG A 6 40.26 -29.54 -13.95
N THR A 7 40.30 -30.14 -15.14
CA THR A 7 39.28 -31.08 -15.61
C THR A 7 39.81 -32.51 -15.62
N PRO A 8 38.96 -33.54 -15.44
CA PRO A 8 39.40 -34.95 -15.42
C PRO A 8 40.18 -35.35 -16.68
N HIS A 9 39.75 -34.82 -17.82
CA HIS A 9 40.38 -35.08 -19.12
C HIS A 9 41.80 -34.50 -19.23
N ARG A 10 42.03 -33.28 -18.72
CA ARG A 10 43.35 -32.63 -18.77
C ARG A 10 44.35 -33.21 -17.76
N SER A 11 43.85 -33.77 -16.65
CA SER A 11 44.70 -34.39 -15.62
C SER A 11 45.37 -35.69 -16.07
N GLN A 12 45.02 -36.25 -17.23
CA GLN A 12 45.65 -37.45 -17.79
C GLN A 12 46.96 -37.14 -18.54
N TYR A 13 47.13 -35.91 -19.00
CA TYR A 13 48.25 -35.50 -19.85
C TYR A 13 49.21 -34.53 -19.16
N MET A 14 48.83 -34.00 -17.98
CA MET A 14 49.61 -33.00 -17.24
C MET A 14 49.28 -33.03 -15.75
N ASP A 15 50.30 -32.85 -14.91
CA ASP A 15 50.15 -32.75 -13.46
C ASP A 15 49.80 -31.31 -13.02
N PHE A 16 48.84 -31.20 -12.10
CA PHE A 16 48.40 -29.92 -11.53
C PHE A 16 48.92 -29.77 -10.10
N SER A 17 49.36 -28.56 -9.73
CA SER A 17 49.66 -28.21 -8.35
C SER A 17 48.38 -28.13 -7.50
N LYS A 18 48.55 -28.01 -6.17
CA LYS A 18 47.40 -27.81 -5.27
C LYS A 18 46.64 -26.54 -5.68
N PRO A 19 45.29 -26.56 -5.66
CA PRO A 19 44.49 -25.43 -6.08
C PRO A 19 44.78 -24.23 -5.17
N PHE A 20 45.15 -23.11 -5.78
CA PHE A 20 45.36 -21.83 -5.09
C PHE A 20 44.07 -21.00 -5.01
N TYR A 21 43.09 -21.31 -5.85
CA TYR A 21 41.79 -20.65 -5.94
C TYR A 21 40.70 -21.68 -6.29
N VAL A 22 39.52 -21.54 -5.67
CA VAL A 22 38.36 -22.38 -5.95
C VAL A 22 37.33 -21.51 -6.68
N GLU A 23 37.05 -21.85 -7.94
CA GLU A 23 36.00 -21.20 -8.71
C GLU A 23 34.62 -21.74 -8.31
N ILE A 24 33.75 -20.85 -7.86
CA ILE A 24 32.34 -21.14 -7.63
C ILE A 24 31.59 -20.70 -8.88
N HIS A 25 30.85 -21.61 -9.49
CA HIS A 25 30.03 -21.30 -10.67
C HIS A 25 28.75 -20.61 -10.20
N SER A 26 28.53 -19.37 -10.64
CA SER A 26 27.30 -18.62 -10.42
C SER A 26 26.62 -18.30 -11.75
N ALA A 27 25.30 -18.36 -11.79
CA ALA A 27 24.51 -17.90 -12.92
C ALA A 27 24.19 -16.41 -12.74
N ILE A 28 24.43 -15.61 -13.77
CA ILE A 28 24.10 -14.18 -13.77
C ILE A 28 22.91 -13.99 -14.70
N ALA A 29 21.84 -13.38 -14.19
CA ALA A 29 20.62 -13.08 -14.93
C ALA A 29 20.48 -11.58 -15.15
N ARG A 30 19.75 -11.19 -16.21
CA ARG A 30 19.35 -9.79 -16.38
C ARG A 30 18.37 -9.42 -15.26
N TYR A 31 18.61 -8.28 -14.62
CA TYR A 31 17.68 -7.71 -13.66
C TYR A 31 16.33 -7.44 -14.37
N PRO A 32 15.20 -7.92 -13.83
CA PRO A 32 13.91 -7.75 -14.49
C PRO A 32 13.55 -6.26 -14.55
N ASP A 33 13.20 -5.77 -15.75
CA ASP A 33 12.76 -4.39 -15.94
C ASP A 33 11.45 -4.18 -15.16
N GLN A 34 11.47 -3.31 -14.16
CA GLN A 34 10.33 -3.03 -13.26
C GLN A 34 9.27 -2.10 -13.90
N SER A 35 9.39 -1.79 -15.20
CA SER A 35 8.64 -0.73 -15.87
C SER A 35 7.23 -1.12 -16.34
N LYS A 36 6.64 -2.21 -15.82
CA LYS A 36 5.24 -2.51 -16.16
C LYS A 36 4.32 -1.55 -15.43
N ASN A 37 3.74 -0.61 -16.17
CA ASN A 37 2.70 0.34 -15.74
C ASN A 37 1.49 -0.40 -15.16
N ASN A 38 1.57 -0.76 -13.88
CA ASN A 38 0.47 -1.36 -13.15
C ASN A 38 -0.18 -0.25 -12.33
N TRP A 39 -1.28 0.32 -12.83
CA TRP A 39 -2.10 1.29 -12.08
C TRP A 39 -2.58 0.75 -10.71
N ARG A 40 -2.57 -0.58 -10.56
CA ARG A 40 -2.89 -1.29 -9.31
C ARG A 40 -1.88 -1.05 -8.19
N ILE A 41 -0.67 -0.57 -8.48
CA ILE A 41 0.34 -0.23 -7.47
C ILE A 41 -0.18 0.84 -6.49
N TYR A 42 -1.10 1.71 -6.93
CA TYR A 42 -1.73 2.68 -6.04
C TYR A 42 -2.76 2.06 -5.09
N LEU A 43 -3.30 0.87 -5.38
CA LEU A 43 -4.28 0.18 -4.54
C LEU A 43 -3.67 -0.87 -3.61
N ASP A 44 -2.49 -1.38 -3.97
CA ASP A 44 -1.69 -2.33 -3.17
C ASP A 44 -1.30 -1.88 -1.74
N PRO A 45 -1.21 -0.58 -1.38
CA PRO A 45 -0.87 -0.15 -0.02
C PRO A 45 -1.83 -0.64 1.06
N PHE A 46 -3.08 -0.92 0.69
CA PHE A 46 -4.09 -1.49 1.57
C PHE A 46 -4.64 -2.78 0.99
N GLY A 47 -4.72 -3.80 1.85
CA GLY A 47 -5.39 -5.05 1.51
C GLY A 47 -6.89 -4.82 1.27
N TRP A 48 -7.50 -5.74 0.52
CA TRP A 48 -8.93 -5.68 0.19
C TRP A 48 -9.81 -5.59 1.45
N ASP A 49 -9.46 -6.32 2.51
CA ASP A 49 -10.17 -6.28 3.79
C ASP A 49 -10.20 -4.86 4.39
N VAL A 50 -9.07 -4.15 4.34
CA VAL A 50 -8.96 -2.79 4.87
C VAL A 50 -9.78 -1.81 4.02
N TRP A 51 -9.74 -1.95 2.70
CA TRP A 51 -10.55 -1.13 1.80
C TRP A 51 -12.05 -1.27 2.09
N THR A 52 -12.53 -2.48 2.33
CA THR A 52 -13.95 -2.69 2.68
C THR A 52 -14.30 -2.05 4.03
N CYS A 53 -13.41 -2.13 5.03
CA CYS A 53 -13.58 -1.46 6.32
C CYS A 53 -13.60 0.07 6.19
N VAL A 54 -12.75 0.67 5.36
CA VAL A 54 -12.73 2.12 5.11
C VAL A 54 -13.99 2.56 4.36
N LEU A 55 -14.42 1.81 3.35
CA LEU A 55 -15.67 2.11 2.64
C LEU A 55 -16.91 1.96 3.54
N ALA A 56 -16.89 1.01 4.48
CA ALA A 56 -17.97 0.84 5.46
C ALA A 56 -17.95 1.91 6.57
N SER A 57 -16.80 2.50 6.88
CA SER A 57 -16.70 3.52 7.94
C SER A 57 -17.32 4.86 7.54
N VAL A 58 -17.30 5.22 6.26
CA VAL A 58 -17.93 6.45 5.74
C VAL A 58 -19.44 6.51 6.01
N PRO A 59 -20.28 5.53 5.60
CA PRO A 59 -21.70 5.56 5.93
C PRO A 59 -21.94 5.40 7.44
N ALA A 60 -21.11 4.64 8.16
CA ALA A 60 -21.23 4.55 9.61
C ALA A 60 -21.05 5.92 10.29
N ALA A 61 -20.04 6.69 9.88
CA ALA A 61 -19.81 8.04 10.39
C ALA A 61 -20.91 9.01 9.99
N ALA A 62 -21.43 8.92 8.76
CA ALA A 62 -22.56 9.73 8.33
C ALA A 62 -23.83 9.46 9.16
N ILE A 63 -24.11 8.19 9.47
CA ILE A 63 -25.23 7.80 10.35
C ILE A 63 -25.03 8.31 11.78
N ILE A 64 -23.81 8.21 12.32
CA ILE A 64 -23.48 8.72 13.65
C ILE A 64 -23.70 10.24 13.69
N LEU A 65 -23.15 10.99 12.73
CA LEU A 65 -23.32 12.44 12.65
C LEU A 65 -24.80 12.81 12.52
N TRP A 66 -25.55 12.12 11.66
CA TRP A 66 -26.98 12.33 11.49
C TRP A 66 -27.77 12.05 12.79
N ALA A 67 -27.47 10.96 13.49
CA ALA A 67 -28.13 10.61 14.75
C ALA A 67 -27.86 11.66 15.83
N PHE A 68 -26.61 12.11 15.98
CA PHE A 68 -26.25 13.18 16.92
C PHE A 68 -26.94 14.51 16.56
N HIS A 69 -27.06 14.83 15.27
CA HIS A 69 -27.75 16.03 14.82
C HIS A 69 -29.27 15.97 15.05
N ARG A 70 -29.88 14.78 14.93
CA ARG A 70 -31.31 14.54 15.22
C ARG A 70 -31.63 14.62 16.72
N LEU A 71 -30.74 14.10 17.56
CA LEU A 71 -30.92 14.01 19.02
C LEU A 71 -30.58 15.32 19.75
N SER A 72 -29.71 16.15 19.17
CA SER A 72 -29.35 17.43 19.77
C SER A 72 -30.50 18.44 19.64
N ALA A 73 -31.15 18.73 20.76
CA ALA A 73 -32.27 19.68 20.87
C ALA A 73 -31.87 21.15 20.60
N GLU A 74 -30.58 21.44 20.54
CA GLU A 74 -30.04 22.80 20.33
C GLU A 74 -30.11 23.27 18.85
N TYR A 75 -30.52 22.39 17.94
CA TYR A 75 -30.82 22.71 16.53
C TYR A 75 -32.31 23.00 16.33
N GLU A 76 -32.83 23.95 17.11
CA GLU A 76 -34.23 24.39 17.06
C GLU A 76 -34.50 25.31 15.85
N ASP A 77 -33.46 26.01 15.35
CA ASP A 77 -33.50 26.75 14.08
C ASP A 77 -33.61 25.80 12.89
N VAL A 78 -34.70 25.91 12.13
CA VAL A 78 -34.96 25.12 10.90
C VAL A 78 -33.80 25.23 9.90
N GLU A 79 -33.14 26.39 9.83
CA GLU A 79 -32.04 26.68 8.90
C GLU A 79 -30.75 25.96 9.30
N LYS A 80 -30.40 25.92 10.59
CA LYS A 80 -29.25 25.15 11.12
C LYS A 80 -29.50 23.64 11.09
N ARG A 81 -30.76 23.23 11.29
CA ARG A 81 -31.18 21.83 11.15
C ARG A 81 -31.10 21.35 9.70
N LYS A 82 -31.30 22.26 8.73
CA LYS A 82 -31.31 21.93 7.29
C LYS A 82 -29.90 21.77 6.71
N GLN A 83 -28.91 22.55 7.15
CA GLN A 83 -27.52 22.52 6.65
C GLN A 83 -26.67 21.30 7.08
N MET A 84 -27.14 20.49 8.04
CA MET A 84 -26.41 19.31 8.52
C MET A 84 -27.32 18.14 8.92
N GLY A 85 -28.64 18.30 8.88
CA GLY A 85 -29.60 17.27 9.30
C GLY A 85 -30.04 16.34 8.19
N GLN A 86 -29.61 16.61 6.97
CA GLN A 86 -29.90 15.82 5.80
C GLN A 86 -28.79 14.75 5.62
N LEU A 87 -29.19 13.49 5.38
CA LEU A 87 -28.27 12.34 5.35
C LEU A 87 -27.27 12.44 4.20
N ASP A 88 -27.69 13.03 3.09
CA ASP A 88 -26.89 13.32 1.91
C ASP A 88 -25.77 14.32 2.21
N GLU A 89 -26.06 15.42 2.90
CA GLU A 89 -25.04 16.40 3.30
C GLU A 89 -24.07 15.80 4.33
N SER A 90 -24.56 15.01 5.28
CA SER A 90 -23.71 14.31 6.26
C SER A 90 -22.80 13.27 5.58
N MET A 91 -23.31 12.53 4.59
CA MET A 91 -22.51 11.60 3.77
C MET A 91 -21.45 12.34 2.97
N TRP A 92 -21.81 13.44 2.31
CA TRP A 92 -20.88 14.26 1.55
C TRP A 92 -19.79 14.87 2.44
N TYR A 93 -20.17 15.34 3.63
CA TYR A 93 -19.23 15.83 4.64
C TYR A 93 -18.25 14.75 5.08
N SER A 94 -18.74 13.56 5.46
CA SER A 94 -17.89 12.44 5.88
C SER A 94 -16.93 12.01 4.77
N PHE A 95 -17.42 11.93 3.53
CA PHE A 95 -16.60 11.60 2.36
C PHE A 95 -15.54 12.68 2.05
N GLY A 96 -15.92 13.95 2.00
CA GLY A 96 -14.99 15.06 1.74
C GLY A 96 -13.93 15.23 2.83
N THR A 97 -14.31 14.98 4.08
CA THR A 97 -13.37 14.99 5.22
C THR A 97 -12.35 13.85 5.13
N LEU A 98 -12.76 12.65 4.69
CA LEU A 98 -11.84 11.53 4.44
C LEU A 98 -10.82 11.86 3.35
N LEU A 99 -11.24 12.57 2.31
CA LEU A 99 -10.37 13.06 1.24
C LEU A 99 -9.51 14.27 1.63
N THR A 100 -9.51 14.66 2.90
CA THR A 100 -8.80 15.84 3.43
C THR A 100 -9.20 17.16 2.77
N GLN A 101 -10.33 17.18 2.06
CA GLN A 101 -10.77 18.33 1.28
C GLN A 101 -11.34 19.46 2.18
N GLY A 102 -11.68 19.12 3.43
CA GLY A 102 -12.36 20.02 4.35
C GLY A 102 -13.77 20.35 3.89
N SER A 103 -14.63 20.76 4.81
CA SER A 103 -15.94 21.31 4.50
C SER A 103 -16.20 22.46 5.46
N ASP A 104 -16.69 23.58 4.94
CA ASP A 104 -16.98 24.80 5.71
C ASP A 104 -18.15 24.66 6.69
N ILE A 105 -18.77 23.48 6.74
CA ILE A 105 -19.95 23.19 7.54
C ILE A 105 -19.49 22.67 8.90
N LEU A 106 -19.55 23.52 9.92
CA LEU A 106 -19.14 23.19 11.29
C LEU A 106 -20.37 23.08 12.22
N PRO A 107 -20.52 22.01 13.00
CA PRO A 107 -21.64 21.91 13.93
C PRO A 107 -21.54 23.01 15.00
N SER A 108 -22.65 23.72 15.19
CA SER A 108 -22.78 24.78 16.19
C SER A 108 -22.75 24.25 17.63
N ALA A 109 -23.17 22.99 17.84
CA ALA A 109 -23.22 22.36 19.17
C ALA A 109 -21.84 21.83 19.61
N GLN A 110 -21.51 22.00 20.89
CA GLN A 110 -20.23 21.55 21.47
C GLN A 110 -20.07 20.01 21.39
N SER A 111 -21.15 19.26 21.57
CA SER A 111 -21.16 17.78 21.47
C SER A 111 -20.84 17.29 20.05
N GLY A 112 -21.36 17.98 19.02
CA GLY A 112 -21.07 17.65 17.62
C GLY A 112 -19.59 17.84 17.25
N ARG A 113 -18.92 18.82 17.86
CA ARG A 113 -17.48 19.08 17.64
C ARG A 113 -16.60 17.94 18.13
N PHE A 114 -16.94 17.27 19.23
CA PHE A 114 -16.18 16.11 19.69
C PHE A 114 -16.30 14.92 18.71
N VAL A 115 -17.50 14.68 18.19
CA VAL A 115 -17.75 13.61 17.19
C VAL A 115 -16.99 13.89 15.89
N VAL A 116 -17.06 15.13 15.40
CA VAL A 116 -16.28 15.57 14.23
C VAL A 116 -14.78 15.48 14.50
N GLY A 117 -14.31 15.84 15.69
CA GLY A 117 -12.91 15.70 16.09
C GLY A 117 -12.43 14.24 16.07
N PHE A 118 -13.26 13.32 16.55
CA PHE A 118 -12.95 11.88 16.48
C PHE A 118 -12.91 11.38 15.04
N TRP A 119 -13.86 11.81 14.20
CA TRP A 119 -13.87 11.50 12.77
C TRP A 119 -12.61 12.02 12.06
N LEU A 120 -12.21 13.26 12.35
CA LEU A 120 -10.99 13.87 11.82
C LEU A 120 -9.74 13.09 12.23
N MET A 121 -9.64 12.66 13.50
CA MET A 121 -8.53 11.83 13.96
C MET A 121 -8.47 10.50 13.20
N TYR A 122 -9.63 9.86 12.99
CA TYR A 122 -9.72 8.63 12.20
C TYR A 122 -9.24 8.85 10.75
N CYS A 123 -9.73 9.89 10.07
CA CYS A 123 -9.31 10.22 8.70
C CYS A 123 -7.81 10.49 8.62
N LEU A 124 -7.25 11.23 9.58
CA LEU A 124 -5.83 11.54 9.64
C LEU A 124 -4.98 10.27 9.77
N VAL A 125 -5.39 9.33 10.64
CA VAL A 125 -4.70 8.05 10.80
C VAL A 125 -4.74 7.23 9.50
N VAL A 126 -5.91 7.12 8.85
CA VAL A 126 -6.05 6.36 7.59
C VAL A 126 -5.18 6.96 6.49
N VAL A 127 -5.22 8.27 6.29
CA VAL A 127 -4.44 8.96 5.25
C VAL A 127 -2.94 8.86 5.53
N ALA A 128 -2.52 9.03 6.79
CA ALA A 128 -1.12 8.90 7.19
C ALA A 128 -0.61 7.46 6.97
N SER A 129 -1.40 6.45 7.33
CA SER A 129 -1.05 5.04 7.08
C SER A 129 -0.99 4.70 5.60
N TYR A 130 -1.95 5.18 4.80
CA TYR A 130 -1.95 4.98 3.35
C TYR A 130 -0.71 5.61 2.71
N SER A 131 -0.43 6.87 3.04
CA SER A 131 0.74 7.60 2.53
C SER A 131 2.05 6.93 2.93
N GLY A 132 2.17 6.52 4.20
CA GLY A 132 3.34 5.81 4.71
C GLY A 132 3.58 4.47 4.01
N ASN A 133 2.52 3.67 3.84
CA ASN A 133 2.61 2.39 3.13
C ASN A 133 2.94 2.60 1.65
N LEU A 134 2.33 3.58 0.99
CA LEU A 134 2.62 3.91 -0.40
C LEU A 134 4.10 4.33 -0.59
N VAL A 135 4.65 5.15 0.31
CA VAL A 135 6.08 5.50 0.31
C VAL A 135 6.95 4.26 0.54
N ALA A 136 6.55 3.36 1.44
CA ALA A 136 7.26 2.10 1.65
C ALA A 136 7.27 1.23 0.37
N PHE A 137 6.16 1.16 -0.36
CA PHE A 137 6.09 0.47 -1.65
C PHE A 137 7.01 1.08 -2.72
N PHE A 138 7.13 2.41 -2.77
CA PHE A 138 8.03 3.07 -3.74
C PHE A 138 9.51 3.00 -3.35
N THR A 139 9.81 2.95 -2.06
CA THR A 139 11.20 2.85 -1.57
C THR A 139 11.74 1.41 -1.61
N VAL A 140 10.88 0.43 -1.34
CA VAL A 140 11.23 -1.00 -1.37
C VAL A 140 10.79 -1.60 -2.70
N SER A 141 11.67 -1.49 -3.70
CA SER A 141 11.47 -2.20 -4.95
C SER A 141 12.08 -3.60 -4.87
N ASN A 142 11.27 -4.60 -4.52
CA ASN A 142 11.68 -6.01 -4.57
C ASN A 142 11.39 -6.58 -5.96
N PRO A 143 12.37 -6.64 -6.87
CA PRO A 143 12.18 -7.35 -8.13
C PRO A 143 11.87 -8.82 -7.82
N ALA A 144 10.77 -9.34 -8.34
CA ALA A 144 10.59 -10.78 -8.41
C ALA A 144 11.67 -11.32 -9.35
N LEU A 145 12.68 -11.98 -8.78
CA LEU A 145 13.73 -12.60 -9.57
C LEU A 145 13.10 -13.66 -10.49
N PRO A 146 13.53 -13.76 -11.76
CA PRO A 146 12.96 -14.71 -12.71
C PRO A 146 13.17 -16.18 -12.29
N PHE A 147 14.19 -16.44 -11.47
CA PHE A 147 14.49 -17.75 -10.91
C PHE A 147 15.32 -17.59 -9.64
N THR A 148 15.03 -18.41 -8.64
CA THR A 148 15.81 -18.50 -7.39
C THR A 148 16.75 -19.72 -7.43
N ASN A 149 16.41 -20.73 -8.23
CA ASN A 149 17.13 -22.00 -8.29
C ASN A 149 17.48 -22.42 -9.72
N LEU A 150 18.58 -23.17 -9.87
CA LEU A 150 18.97 -23.78 -11.16
C LEU A 150 17.90 -24.73 -11.73
N LYS A 151 17.10 -25.36 -10.86
CA LYS A 151 15.97 -26.18 -11.29
C LYS A 151 14.88 -25.37 -12.00
N GLU A 152 14.65 -24.14 -11.53
CA GLU A 152 13.71 -23.20 -12.18
C GLU A 152 14.26 -22.69 -13.50
N VAL A 153 15.59 -22.51 -13.62
CA VAL A 153 16.24 -22.21 -14.90
C VAL A 153 16.08 -23.34 -15.90
N LEU A 154 16.19 -24.61 -15.47
CA LEU A 154 16.06 -25.75 -16.37
C LEU A 154 14.59 -26.01 -16.79
N ALA A 155 13.65 -25.72 -15.90
CA ALA A 155 12.21 -25.86 -16.17
C ALA A 155 11.66 -24.70 -17.01
N SER A 156 12.27 -23.53 -16.88
CA SER A 156 12.01 -22.37 -17.74
C SER A 156 12.72 -22.58 -19.07
N ASP A 157 12.00 -22.51 -20.19
CA ASP A 157 12.59 -22.52 -21.54
C ASP A 157 13.28 -21.17 -21.85
N TYR A 158 14.10 -20.71 -20.90
CA TYR A 158 14.81 -19.45 -20.93
C TYR A 158 16.02 -19.64 -21.85
N LYS A 159 15.98 -19.00 -23.02
CA LYS A 159 17.14 -18.94 -23.92
C LYS A 159 18.27 -18.18 -23.22
N ILE A 160 19.30 -18.92 -22.82
CA ILE A 160 20.58 -18.43 -22.33
C ILE A 160 21.33 -17.75 -23.48
#